data_AF-A0A929E2G2-F1
#
_entry.id   AF-A0A929E2G2-F1
#
_cell.length_a   1.000
_cell.length_b   1.000
_cell.length_c   1.000
_cell.angle_alpha   90.00
_cell.angle_beta   90.00
_cell.angle_gamma   90.00
#
_symmetry.space_group_name_H-M   'P 1'
#
loop_
_entity.id
_entity.type
_entity.pdbx_description
1 polymer ?
#
loop_
_entity_poly.entity_id
_entity_poly.type
_entity_poly.pdbx_seq_one_letter_code
_entity_poly.pdbx_strand_id
1 'polypeptide(L)' 'GPGVYRVDGMKFSMPGWWVITFNIKAGEMQDSVSFNIQVH' A
#
# COMPACT_ATOMS: atom_id res chain seq x y z
N GLY A 1 2.66 -0.01 19.92
CA GLY A 1 2.16 1.25 19.33
C GLY A 1 0.97 0.93 18.47
N PRO A 2 -0.11 1.71 18.51
CA PRO A 2 -1.33 1.36 17.78
C PRO A 2 -1.04 1.56 16.30
N GLY A 3 -1.08 0.50 15.48
CA GLY A 3 -0.93 0.62 14.03
C GLY A 3 -2.08 1.47 13.46
N VAL A 4 -1.86 2.78 13.31
CA VAL A 4 -2.91 3.77 12.98
C VAL A 4 -3.19 3.86 11.46
N TYR A 5 -2.58 3.02 10.63
CA TYR A 5 -2.76 3.06 9.19
C TYR A 5 -3.57 1.84 8.74
N ARG A 6 -4.85 1.81 9.12
CA ARG A 6 -5.79 0.83 8.58
C ARG A 6 -6.37 1.37 7.28
N VAL A 7 -5.90 0.85 6.16
CA VAL A 7 -6.55 1.02 4.86
C VAL A 7 -7.72 0.04 4.81
N ASP A 8 -8.93 0.51 5.08
CA ASP A 8 -10.13 -0.36 5.15
C ASP A 8 -10.59 -0.90 3.78
N GLY A 9 -10.05 -0.38 2.68
CA GLY A 9 -10.25 -0.98 1.36
C GLY A 9 -9.68 -0.14 0.22
N MET A 10 -9.26 -0.82 -0.85
CA MET A 10 -8.94 -0.21 -2.13
C MET A 10 -9.82 -0.88 -3.20
N LYS A 11 -10.58 -0.08 -3.95
CA LYS A 11 -11.40 -0.57 -5.05
C LYS A 11 -10.62 -0.40 -6.35
N PHE A 12 -10.24 -1.51 -6.97
CA PHE A 12 -9.67 -1.51 -8.30
C PHE A 12 -10.82 -1.51 -9.32
N SER A 13 -10.95 -0.42 -10.09
CA SER A 13 -12.01 -0.28 -11.08
C SER A 13 -11.68 -0.93 -12.42
N MET A 14 -10.46 -1.44 -12.60
CA MET A 14 -10.01 -2.08 -13.83
C MET A 14 -9.27 -3.39 -13.51
N PRO A 15 -9.57 -4.49 -14.23
CA PRO A 15 -8.83 -5.74 -14.12
C PRO A 15 -7.40 -5.56 -14.63
N GLY A 16 -6.51 -6.47 -14.27
CA GLY A 16 -5.12 -6.49 -14.70
C GLY A 16 -4.13 -6.34 -13.56
N TRP A 17 -2.93 -5.89 -13.93
CA TRP A 17 -1.77 -5.85 -13.05
C TRP A 17 -1.60 -4.48 -12.39
N TRP A 18 -1.46 -4.49 -11.07
CA TRP A 18 -1.31 -3.31 -10.25
C TRP A 18 -0.08 -3.44 -9.36
N VAL A 19 0.65 -2.34 -9.19
CA VAL A 19 1.73 -2.23 -8.21
C VAL A 19 1.36 -1.10 -7.25
N ILE A 20 1.29 -1.41 -5.95
CA ILE A 20 1.02 -0.44 -4.90
C ILE A 20 2.29 -0.24 -4.10
N THR A 21 2.80 0.99 -4.07
CA THR A 21 3.97 1.36 -3.27
C THR A 21 3.54 2.23 -2.10
N PHE A 22 3.84 1.77 -0.88
CA PHE A 22 3.67 2.55 0.34
C PHE A 22 5.01 3.13 0.75
N ASN A 23 5.04 4.44 0.96
CA ASN A 23 6.17 5.14 1.56
C ASN A 23 5.83 5.40 3.03
N ILE A 24 6.69 4.94 3.93
CA ILE A 24 6.50 5.03 5.37
C ILE A 24 7.57 5.99 5.89
N LYS A 25 7.14 7.04 6.60
CA LYS A 25 8.03 7.95 7.29
C LYS A 25 7.82 7.85 8.79
N ALA A 26 8.89 7.57 9.54
CA ALA A 26 8.89 7.48 10.99
C ALA A 26 10.09 8.26 11.55
N GLY A 27 9.85 9.52 11.94
CA GLY A 27 10.92 10.45 12.32
C GLY A 27 11.85 10.72 11.13
N GLU A 28 13.15 10.48 11.33
CA GLU A 28 14.19 10.61 10.30
C GLU A 28 14.26 9.38 9.37
N MET A 29 13.59 8.27 9.72
CA MET A 29 13.59 7.05 8.91
C MET A 29 12.54 7.12 7.81
N GLN A 30 12.95 6.70 6.61
CA GLN A 30 12.08 6.50 5.45
C GLN A 30 12.23 5.06 5.00
N ASP A 31 11.10 4.40 4.75
CA ASP A 31 11.04 3.04 4.22
C ASP A 31 9.99 2.96 3.09
N SER A 32 10.13 2.00 2.19
CA SER A 32 9.22 1.79 1.08
C SER A 32 8.94 0.31 0.87
N VAL A 33 7.65 -0.04 0.73
CA VAL A 33 7.22 -1.41 0.42
C VAL A 33 6.30 -1.41 -0.79
N SER A 34 6.57 -2.33 -1.72
CA SER A 34 5.75 -2.49 -2.94
C SER A 34 5.01 -3.82 -2.93
N PHE A 35 3.71 -3.77 -3.20
CA PHE A 35 2.84 -4.93 -3.35
C PHE A 35 2.43 -5.09 -4.80
N ASN A 36 2.48 -6.33 -5.27
CA ASN A 36 2.05 -6.68 -6.60
C ASN A 36 0.68 -7.36 -6.55
N ILE A 37 -0.28 -6.85 -7.31
CA ILE A 37 -1.68 -7.26 -7.25
C ILE A 37 -2.16 -7.56 -8.65
N GLN A 38 -2.63 -8.78 -8.85
CA GLN A 38 -3.35 -9.18 -10.05
C GLN A 38 -4.85 -9.18 -9.73
N VAL A 39 -5.60 -8.32 -10.40
CA VAL A 39 -7.05 -8.20 -10.27
C VAL A 39 -7.69 -8.91 -11.46
N HIS A 40 -8.51 -9.92 -11.18
CA HIS A 40 -9.27 -10.67 -12.19
C HIS A 40 -10.69 -10.13 -12.34
#